data_AF-A0A0G1CKT6-F1
#
_entry.id   AF-A0A0G1CKT6-F1
#
_cell.length_a   1.000
_cell.length_b   1.000
_cell.length_c   1.000
_cell.angle_alpha   90.00
_cell.angle_beta   90.00
_cell.angle_gamma   90.00
#
_symmetry.space_group_name_H-M   'P 1'
#
loop_
_entity.id
_entity.type
_entity.pdbx_description
1 polymer ?
#
loop_
_entity_poly.entity_id
_entity_poly.type
_entity_poly.pdbx_seq_one_letter_code
_entity_poly.pdbx_strand_id
1 'polypeptide(L)'
;MEKQKDVVIKVQPLEMVFTVNNPTIKTESNYFFTSRKNKCIEFLKMEKHEEADILEFLLNLHFVLEVGINTFFRNYYKCFTNYDFLKGGMEIDKINFSDKIIIFLNENKFTLKNGENLSINRKKVNEITGLIKNFNNIRNMIVHGHPVNEISSGQHKNQSPLKSKLNEESYMKQIEDFKKIISNINFFIDRLETTVRKDTIEMFQEIYLNLAFLDIKSKR
;
A
#
# COMPACT_ATOMS: atom_id res chain seq x y z
N MET A 1 15.55 -48.67 40.22
CA MET A 1 16.26 -47.80 39.26
C MET A 1 15.70 -48.10 37.88
N GLU A 2 14.64 -47.40 37.47
CA GLU A 2 14.08 -47.53 36.13
C GLU A 2 14.86 -46.66 35.14
N LYS A 3 15.29 -47.26 34.03
CA LYS A 3 15.99 -46.59 32.94
C LYS A 3 15.00 -45.76 32.13
N GLN A 4 15.21 -44.44 32.08
CA GLN A 4 14.56 -43.56 31.12
C GLN A 4 14.89 -44.02 29.70
N LYS A 5 13.86 -44.31 28.90
CA LYS A 5 13.97 -44.48 27.45
C LYS A 5 13.80 -43.11 26.81
N ASP A 6 14.82 -42.65 26.09
CA ASP A 6 14.72 -41.47 25.24
C ASP A 6 13.70 -41.74 24.12
N VAL A 7 12.59 -41.01 24.17
CA VAL A 7 11.59 -41.00 23.10
C VAL A 7 12.08 -40.02 22.04
N VAL A 8 12.60 -40.55 20.92
CA VAL A 8 12.89 -39.76 19.73
C VAL A 8 11.57 -39.32 19.11
N ILE A 9 11.18 -38.07 19.35
CA ILE A 9 10.02 -37.46 18.69
C ILE A 9 10.44 -37.09 17.26
N LYS A 10 10.07 -37.95 16.30
CA LYS A 10 10.10 -37.58 14.88
C LYS A 10 8.98 -36.57 14.63
N VAL A 11 9.33 -35.29 14.55
CA VAL A 11 8.42 -34.24 14.11
C VAL A 11 8.23 -34.39 12.60
N GLN A 12 7.08 -34.92 12.18
CA GLN A 12 6.69 -34.82 10.77
C GLN A 12 6.47 -33.34 10.42
N PRO A 13 6.88 -32.88 9.23
CA PRO A 13 6.56 -31.52 8.80
C PRO A 13 5.04 -31.39 8.76
N LEU A 14 4.50 -30.44 9.53
CA LEU A 14 3.11 -30.03 9.39
C LEU A 14 2.93 -29.49 7.97
N GLU A 15 2.39 -30.30 7.07
CA GLU A 15 1.66 -29.79 5.93
C GLU A 15 0.44 -29.05 6.50
N MET A 16 0.58 -27.74 6.68
CA MET A 16 -0.58 -26.86 6.81
C MET A 16 -1.31 -26.87 5.47
N VAL A 17 -2.21 -27.84 5.30
CA VAL A 17 -3.24 -27.79 4.28
C VAL A 17 -4.15 -26.63 4.66
N PHE A 18 -3.88 -25.45 4.09
CA PHE A 18 -4.87 -24.39 4.04
C PHE A 18 -6.02 -24.91 3.17
N THR A 19 -7.06 -25.46 3.80
CA THR A 19 -8.37 -25.53 3.15
C THR A 19 -8.74 -24.09 2.84
N VAL A 20 -8.62 -23.71 1.57
CA VAL A 20 -9.20 -22.49 0.99
C VAL A 20 -10.71 -22.70 0.94
N ASN A 21 -11.31 -22.85 2.13
CA ASN A 21 -12.74 -22.62 2.30
C ASN A 21 -12.89 -21.13 2.16
N ASN A 22 -13.18 -20.68 0.94
CA ASN A 22 -13.55 -19.33 0.59
C ASN A 22 -14.33 -18.67 1.75
N PRO A 23 -13.85 -17.53 2.26
CA PRO A 23 -14.81 -16.57 2.74
C PRO A 23 -14.43 -15.23 2.12
N THR A 24 -15.37 -14.73 1.32
CA THR A 24 -15.93 -13.41 1.55
C THR A 24 -16.01 -13.06 3.05
N ILE A 25 -14.88 -12.81 3.70
CA ILE A 25 -14.85 -11.86 4.80
C ILE A 25 -14.83 -10.53 4.07
N LYS A 26 -16.04 -10.06 3.73
CA LYS A 26 -16.28 -8.63 3.57
C LYS A 26 -16.00 -8.00 4.93
N THR A 27 -14.74 -7.88 5.30
CA THR A 27 -14.32 -7.01 6.38
C THR A 27 -14.72 -5.60 5.97
N GLU A 28 -15.15 -4.77 6.91
CA GLU A 28 -15.45 -3.36 6.64
C GLU A 28 -14.29 -2.67 5.91
N SER A 29 -13.04 -3.11 6.16
CA SER A 29 -11.84 -2.68 5.45
C SER A 29 -11.86 -2.98 3.94
N ASN A 30 -12.31 -4.17 3.51
CA ASN A 30 -12.43 -4.52 2.09
C ASN A 30 -13.54 -3.73 1.39
N TYR A 31 -14.68 -3.52 2.07
CA TYR A 31 -15.76 -2.68 1.56
C TYR A 31 -15.30 -1.22 1.41
N PHE A 32 -14.67 -0.67 2.45
CA PHE A 32 -14.10 0.66 2.43
C PHE A 32 -13.09 0.79 1.28
N PHE A 33 -12.11 -0.10 1.17
CA PHE A 33 -11.11 -0.09 0.09
C PHE A 33 -11.75 -0.09 -1.31
N THR A 34 -12.72 -0.98 -1.53
CA THR A 34 -13.44 -1.09 -2.82
C THR A 34 -14.25 0.17 -3.11
N SER A 35 -14.94 0.72 -2.11
CA SER A 35 -15.70 1.96 -2.25
C SER A 35 -14.80 3.14 -2.60
N ARG A 36 -13.61 3.26 -1.98
CA ARG A 36 -12.63 4.30 -2.32
C ARG A 36 -12.09 4.15 -3.74
N LYS A 37 -11.80 2.92 -4.19
CA LYS A 37 -11.44 2.64 -5.59
C LYS A 37 -12.54 3.10 -6.55
N ASN A 38 -13.81 2.79 -6.25
CA ASN A 38 -14.94 3.19 -7.10
C ASN A 38 -15.08 4.71 -7.19
N LYS A 39 -14.89 5.45 -6.09
CA LYS A 39 -14.88 6.91 -6.13
C LYS A 39 -13.76 7.48 -7.01
N CYS A 40 -12.56 6.87 -6.99
CA CYS A 40 -11.50 7.24 -7.92
C CYS A 40 -11.91 6.99 -9.38
N ILE A 41 -12.56 5.85 -9.66
CA ILE A 41 -13.07 5.51 -11.00
C ILE A 41 -14.11 6.52 -11.48
N GLU A 42 -15.05 6.90 -10.60
CA GLU A 42 -16.10 7.87 -10.90
C GLU A 42 -15.50 9.21 -11.28
N PHE A 43 -14.56 9.73 -10.48
CA PHE A 43 -13.84 10.97 -10.78
C PHE A 43 -13.14 10.94 -12.15
N LEU A 44 -12.42 9.86 -12.46
CA LEU A 44 -11.69 9.72 -13.73
C LEU A 44 -12.60 9.66 -14.97
N LYS A 45 -13.89 9.36 -14.78
CA LYS A 45 -14.89 9.34 -15.85
C LYS A 45 -15.58 10.70 -16.06
N MET A 46 -15.42 11.64 -15.12
CA MET A 46 -16.00 12.97 -15.26
C MET A 46 -15.31 13.75 -16.37
N GLU A 47 -16.09 14.55 -17.11
CA GLU A 47 -15.56 15.41 -18.19
C GLU A 47 -14.87 16.66 -17.66
N LYS A 48 -15.26 17.12 -16.47
CA LYS A 48 -14.74 18.30 -15.79
C LYS A 48 -14.56 18.00 -14.31
N HIS A 49 -13.56 18.64 -13.70
CA HIS A 49 -13.20 18.46 -12.29
C HIS A 49 -13.16 19.80 -11.59
N GLU A 50 -13.98 19.96 -10.56
CA GLU A 50 -13.92 21.12 -9.67
C GLU A 50 -12.92 20.89 -8.52
N GLU A 51 -12.53 21.95 -7.82
CA GLU A 51 -11.56 21.85 -6.70
C GLU A 51 -12.02 20.84 -5.63
N ALA A 52 -13.33 20.80 -5.34
CA ALA A 52 -13.92 19.86 -4.39
C ALA A 52 -13.81 18.41 -4.87
N ASP A 53 -14.04 18.15 -6.16
CA ASP A 53 -13.90 16.83 -6.76
C ASP A 53 -12.44 16.36 -6.70
N ILE A 54 -11.50 17.26 -6.99
CA ILE A 54 -10.06 16.98 -6.95
C ILE A 54 -9.63 16.65 -5.51
N LEU A 55 -10.10 17.42 -4.54
CA LEU A 55 -9.83 17.17 -3.12
C LEU A 55 -10.34 15.78 -2.70
N GLU A 56 -11.58 15.45 -3.05
CA GLU A 56 -12.17 14.15 -2.75
C GLU A 56 -11.42 13.02 -3.46
N PHE A 57 -11.07 13.19 -4.73
CA PHE A 57 -10.28 12.22 -5.49
C PHE A 57 -8.94 11.95 -4.83
N LEU A 58 -8.18 13.01 -4.50
CA LEU A 58 -6.90 12.88 -3.84
C LEU A 58 -7.05 12.15 -2.50
N LEU A 59 -8.05 12.49 -1.69
CA LEU A 59 -8.32 11.79 -0.43
C LEU A 59 -8.59 10.29 -0.64
N ASN A 60 -9.45 9.94 -1.59
CA ASN A 60 -9.76 8.55 -1.90
C ASN A 60 -8.52 7.80 -2.43
N LEU A 61 -7.72 8.41 -3.31
CA LEU A 61 -6.50 7.81 -3.85
C LEU A 61 -5.50 7.47 -2.74
N HIS A 62 -5.34 8.38 -1.78
CA HIS A 62 -4.45 8.16 -0.63
C HIS A 62 -4.95 7.05 0.29
N PHE A 63 -6.26 7.01 0.56
CA PHE A 63 -6.84 5.91 1.32
C PHE A 63 -6.70 4.56 0.64
N VAL A 64 -6.85 4.49 -0.68
CA VAL A 64 -6.61 3.24 -1.43
C VAL A 64 -5.17 2.79 -1.22
N LEU A 65 -4.18 3.68 -1.34
CA LEU A 65 -2.78 3.28 -1.13
C LEU A 65 -2.55 2.76 0.29
N GLU A 66 -2.97 3.54 1.29
CA GLU A 66 -2.72 3.22 2.69
C GLU A 66 -3.41 1.93 3.13
N VAL A 67 -4.70 1.78 2.82
CA VAL A 67 -5.47 0.58 3.19
C VAL A 67 -5.01 -0.62 2.40
N GLY A 68 -4.70 -0.47 1.10
CA GLY A 68 -4.18 -1.55 0.26
C GLY A 68 -2.87 -2.09 0.80
N ILE A 69 -1.91 -1.21 1.07
CA ILE A 69 -0.59 -1.58 1.61
C ILE A 69 -0.72 -2.19 3.02
N ASN A 70 -1.53 -1.60 3.90
CA ASN A 70 -1.73 -2.13 5.24
C ASN A 70 -2.35 -3.54 5.21
N THR A 71 -3.35 -3.75 4.35
CA THR A 71 -4.02 -5.05 4.24
C THR A 71 -3.12 -6.08 3.59
N PHE A 72 -2.37 -5.70 2.56
CA PHE A 72 -1.34 -6.55 1.96
C PHE A 72 -0.34 -6.99 3.01
N PHE A 73 0.28 -6.06 3.74
CA PHE A 73 1.31 -6.40 4.72
C PHE A 73 0.77 -7.21 5.89
N ARG A 74 -0.46 -6.95 6.35
CA ARG A 74 -1.07 -7.78 7.39
C ARG A 74 -1.19 -9.24 6.96
N ASN A 75 -1.65 -9.48 5.73
CA ASN A 75 -1.77 -10.83 5.18
C ASN A 75 -0.40 -11.45 4.87
N TYR A 76 0.53 -10.64 4.38
CA TYR A 76 1.93 -11.01 4.21
C TYR A 76 2.52 -11.52 5.52
N TYR A 77 2.61 -10.70 6.57
CA TYR A 77 3.22 -11.16 7.82
C TYR A 77 2.47 -12.35 8.44
N LYS A 78 1.14 -12.42 8.31
CA LYS A 78 0.37 -13.60 8.76
C LYS A 78 0.79 -14.91 8.09
N CYS A 79 1.17 -14.87 6.81
CA CYS A 79 1.61 -16.04 6.06
C CYS A 79 3.13 -16.29 6.17
N PHE A 80 3.93 -15.25 6.43
CA PHE A 80 5.39 -15.29 6.29
C PHE A 80 6.13 -15.52 7.60
N THR A 81 5.58 -15.10 8.73
CA THR A 81 6.21 -15.30 10.03
C THR A 81 5.39 -16.31 10.83
N ASN A 82 6.04 -17.27 11.50
CA ASN A 82 5.48 -18.02 12.64
C ASN A 82 5.25 -17.06 13.84
N TYR A 83 4.71 -15.88 13.55
CA TYR A 83 4.54 -14.76 14.46
C TYR A 83 3.27 -15.02 15.24
N ASP A 84 3.40 -14.99 16.56
CA ASP A 84 2.25 -15.06 17.46
C ASP A 84 1.33 -13.86 17.23
N PHE A 85 0.23 -14.12 16.51
CA PHE A 85 -0.71 -13.13 15.98
C PHE A 85 -1.34 -12.25 17.07
N LEU A 86 -1.47 -12.78 18.29
CA LEU A 86 -2.04 -12.06 19.45
C LEU A 86 -1.12 -10.97 19.99
N LYS A 87 0.21 -11.05 19.77
CA LYS A 87 1.17 -10.00 20.17
C LYS A 87 1.64 -9.15 18.99
N GLY A 88 1.82 -9.72 17.79
CA GLY A 88 2.40 -9.01 16.65
C GLY A 88 1.42 -8.34 15.67
N GLY A 89 0.18 -8.81 15.55
CA GLY A 89 -0.82 -8.20 14.65
C GLY A 89 -1.20 -6.78 15.07
N MET A 90 -1.27 -6.55 16.39
CA MET A 90 -1.50 -5.24 16.99
C MET A 90 -0.29 -4.29 16.89
N GLU A 91 0.90 -4.79 16.56
CA GLU A 91 2.09 -3.96 16.38
C GLU A 91 2.23 -3.48 14.93
N ILE A 92 1.92 -4.32 13.94
CA ILE A 92 1.94 -3.92 12.53
C ILE A 92 0.97 -2.74 12.31
N ASP A 93 -0.24 -2.78 12.85
CA ASP A 93 -1.21 -1.69 12.67
C ASP A 93 -0.78 -0.35 13.29
N LYS A 94 0.14 -0.37 14.26
CA LYS A 94 0.71 0.84 14.88
C LYS A 94 1.83 1.47 14.05
N ILE A 95 2.43 0.70 13.15
CA ILE A 95 3.46 1.20 12.24
C ILE A 95 2.75 1.96 11.11
N ASN A 96 3.24 3.15 10.78
CA ASN A 96 2.70 3.90 9.65
C ASN A 96 2.97 3.12 8.33
N PHE A 97 2.12 3.28 7.31
CA PHE A 97 2.25 2.49 6.09
C PHE A 97 3.58 2.69 5.34
N SER A 98 4.17 3.88 5.42
CA SER A 98 5.49 4.21 4.85
C SER A 98 6.61 3.45 5.54
N ASP A 99 6.58 3.42 6.88
CA ASP A 99 7.56 2.70 7.68
C ASP A 99 7.45 1.19 7.43
N LYS A 100 6.23 0.66 7.22
CA LYS A 100 6.04 -0.75 6.80
C LYS A 100 6.75 -1.08 5.51
N ILE A 101 6.65 -0.20 4.50
CA ILE A 101 7.32 -0.41 3.22
C ILE A 101 8.83 -0.40 3.42
N ILE A 102 9.37 0.53 4.21
CA ILE A 102 10.81 0.61 4.49
C ILE A 102 11.28 -0.65 5.23
N ILE A 103 10.57 -1.08 6.27
CA ILE A 103 10.86 -2.32 7.01
C ILE A 103 10.83 -3.52 6.06
N PHE A 104 9.79 -3.63 5.23
CA PHE A 104 9.70 -4.70 4.24
C PHE A 104 10.92 -4.73 3.31
N LEU A 105 11.34 -3.58 2.79
CA LEU A 105 12.46 -3.48 1.85
C LEU A 105 13.83 -3.75 2.50
N ASN A 106 13.97 -3.54 3.81
CA ASN A 106 15.24 -3.71 4.52
C ASN A 106 15.38 -5.09 5.19
N GLU A 107 14.29 -5.65 5.70
CA GLU A 107 14.31 -6.88 6.52
C GLU A 107 14.14 -8.16 5.69
N ASN A 108 13.67 -8.06 4.45
CA ASN A 108 13.44 -9.23 3.61
C ASN A 108 14.60 -9.50 2.64
N LYS A 109 14.76 -10.77 2.29
CA LYS A 109 15.74 -11.22 1.29
C LYS A 109 15.09 -11.25 -0.09
N PHE A 110 15.80 -10.72 -1.08
CA PHE A 110 15.34 -10.67 -2.45
C PHE A 110 16.34 -11.35 -3.37
N THR A 111 15.85 -12.23 -4.24
CA THR A 111 16.65 -12.83 -5.30
C THR A 111 16.95 -11.77 -6.35
N LEU A 112 18.22 -11.43 -6.47
CA LEU A 112 18.73 -10.66 -7.60
C LEU A 112 18.77 -11.56 -8.84
N LYS A 113 18.24 -11.10 -9.97
CA LYS A 113 18.47 -11.80 -11.24
C LYS A 113 19.95 -11.69 -11.61
N ASN A 114 20.49 -12.69 -12.31
CA ASN A 114 21.87 -12.65 -12.82
C ASN A 114 22.14 -11.34 -13.57
N GLY A 115 23.13 -10.56 -13.11
CA GLY A 115 23.50 -9.26 -13.67
C GLY A 115 22.84 -8.03 -13.04
N GLU A 116 21.85 -8.19 -12.15
CA GLU A 116 21.30 -7.09 -11.36
C GLU A 116 22.30 -6.71 -10.23
N ASN A 117 22.68 -5.44 -10.16
CA ASN A 117 23.58 -4.92 -9.13
C ASN A 117 22.79 -4.50 -7.89
N LEU A 118 23.32 -4.75 -6.69
CA LEU A 118 22.83 -4.23 -5.40
C LEU A 118 22.54 -2.71 -5.44
N SER A 119 23.26 -1.95 -6.28
CA SER A 119 23.03 -0.52 -6.50
C SER A 119 21.67 -0.19 -7.12
N ILE A 120 21.12 -1.05 -7.99
CA ILE A 120 19.80 -0.87 -8.61
C ILE A 120 18.71 -1.00 -7.54
N ASN A 121 18.85 -1.97 -6.65
CA ASN A 121 17.92 -2.16 -5.52
C ASN A 121 17.94 -0.94 -4.60
N ARG A 122 19.12 -0.44 -4.22
CA ARG A 122 19.22 0.76 -3.37
C ARG A 122 18.61 2.00 -4.02
N LYS A 123 18.79 2.17 -5.33
CA LYS A 123 18.16 3.27 -6.08
C LYS A 123 16.63 3.18 -6.03
N LYS A 124 16.06 1.99 -6.27
CA LYS A 124 14.60 1.76 -6.20
C LYS A 124 14.04 1.96 -4.80
N VAL A 125 14.76 1.53 -3.76
CA VAL A 125 14.37 1.77 -2.35
C VAL A 125 14.32 3.28 -2.07
N ASN A 126 15.34 4.04 -2.47
CA ASN A 126 15.38 5.49 -2.29
C ASN A 126 14.26 6.19 -3.09
N GLU A 127 14.00 5.72 -4.31
CA GLU A 127 12.92 6.24 -5.16
C GLU A 127 11.55 6.04 -4.50
N ILE A 128 11.22 4.83 -4.06
CA ILE A 128 9.97 4.53 -3.35
C ILE A 128 9.84 5.42 -2.11
N THR A 129 10.89 5.50 -1.30
CA THR A 129 10.89 6.30 -0.06
C THR A 129 10.62 7.78 -0.35
N GLY A 130 11.23 8.33 -1.40
CA GLY A 130 10.99 9.70 -1.85
C GLY A 130 9.56 9.93 -2.33
N LEU A 131 9.02 9.00 -3.13
CA LEU A 131 7.64 9.06 -3.61
C LEU A 131 6.63 9.02 -2.46
N ILE A 132 6.80 8.10 -1.51
CA ILE A 132 5.93 7.97 -0.35
C ILE A 132 5.97 9.25 0.51
N LYS A 133 7.15 9.83 0.71
CA LYS A 133 7.28 11.10 1.45
C LYS A 133 6.47 12.22 0.81
N ASN A 134 6.54 12.35 -0.52
CA ASN A 134 5.73 13.34 -1.25
C ASN A 134 4.24 13.06 -1.15
N PHE A 135 3.84 11.80 -1.31
CA PHE A 135 2.46 11.35 -1.19
C PHE A 135 1.89 11.68 0.20
N ASN A 136 2.64 11.39 1.26
CA ASN A 136 2.25 11.75 2.64
C ASN A 136 2.12 13.25 2.88
N ASN A 137 3.00 14.06 2.28
CA ASN A 137 2.92 15.51 2.43
C ASN A 137 1.59 16.04 1.88
N ILE A 138 1.18 15.58 0.70
CA ILE A 138 -0.11 15.95 0.09
C ILE A 138 -1.27 15.46 0.95
N ARG A 139 -1.25 14.19 1.39
CA ARG A 139 -2.24 13.65 2.33
C ARG A 139 -2.39 14.52 3.58
N ASN A 140 -1.28 14.89 4.20
CA ASN A 140 -1.30 15.68 5.42
C ASN A 140 -1.84 17.10 5.18
N MET A 141 -1.52 17.71 4.04
CA MET A 141 -2.12 18.98 3.64
C MET A 141 -3.63 18.87 3.43
N ILE A 142 -4.12 17.75 2.89
CA ILE A 142 -5.55 17.49 2.68
C ILE A 142 -6.28 17.28 4.02
N VAL A 143 -5.70 16.48 4.93
CA VAL A 143 -6.35 16.08 6.19
C VAL A 143 -6.21 17.13 7.29
N HIS A 144 -5.08 17.84 7.35
CA HIS A 144 -4.77 18.82 8.39
C HIS A 144 -4.75 20.26 7.88
N GLY A 145 -5.02 20.48 6.59
CA GLY A 145 -5.14 21.81 6.02
C GLY A 145 -6.19 22.62 6.77
N HIS A 146 -5.74 23.60 7.56
CA HIS A 146 -6.55 24.70 8.07
C HIS A 146 -7.43 25.27 6.94
N PRO A 147 -8.65 25.74 7.26
CA PRO A 147 -9.77 25.80 6.34
C PRO A 147 -9.40 26.49 5.03
N VAL A 148 -10.10 26.08 3.96
CA VAL A 148 -10.14 26.69 2.61
C VAL A 148 -10.65 28.15 2.64
N ASN A 149 -10.49 28.85 3.76
CA ASN A 149 -10.86 30.23 3.95
C ASN A 149 -9.64 31.11 3.62
N GLU A 150 -9.78 31.87 2.54
CA GLU A 150 -8.94 33.03 2.27
C GLU A 150 -9.06 34.00 3.46
N ILE A 151 -8.01 34.16 4.27
CA ILE A 151 -7.92 35.31 5.17
C ILE A 151 -7.59 36.50 4.27
N SER A 152 -8.60 37.22 3.82
CA SER A 152 -8.45 38.47 3.08
C SER A 152 -8.14 39.60 4.06
N SER A 153 -6.92 39.66 4.58
CA SER A 153 -6.37 40.90 5.13
C SER A 153 -5.77 41.69 3.97
N GLY A 154 -6.24 42.92 3.78
CA GLY A 154 -5.87 43.79 2.67
C GLY A 154 -4.36 43.76 2.35
N GLN A 155 -4.06 43.63 1.05
CA GLN A 155 -2.76 43.74 0.39
C GLN A 155 -1.94 42.47 0.12
N HIS A 156 -2.24 41.28 0.67
CA HIS A 156 -1.64 40.04 0.17
C HIS A 156 -2.64 38.86 0.18
N LYS A 157 -3.01 38.37 -1.00
CA LYS A 157 -3.70 37.07 -1.15
C LYS A 157 -2.68 35.95 -0.92
N ASN A 158 -2.45 35.57 0.32
CA ASN A 158 -1.76 34.31 0.61
C ASN A 158 -2.74 33.17 0.32
N GLN A 159 -2.68 32.62 -0.89
CA GLN A 159 -3.41 31.40 -1.22
C GLN A 159 -2.94 30.27 -0.29
N SER A 160 -3.88 29.50 0.26
CA SER A 160 -3.55 28.30 1.04
C SER A 160 -2.67 27.38 0.18
N PRO A 161 -1.56 26.84 0.72
CA PRO A 161 -0.72 25.88 0.01
C PRO A 161 -1.50 24.70 -0.59
N LEU A 162 -2.61 24.30 0.05
CA LEU A 162 -3.52 23.26 -0.47
C LEU A 162 -4.21 23.69 -1.77
N LYS A 163 -4.67 24.94 -1.88
CA LYS A 163 -5.38 25.45 -3.05
C LYS A 163 -4.52 25.34 -4.32
N SER A 164 -3.22 25.62 -4.19
CA SER A 164 -2.24 25.43 -5.28
C SER A 164 -2.04 23.97 -5.75
N LYS A 165 -2.60 22.99 -5.01
CA LYS A 165 -2.55 21.55 -5.32
C LYS A 165 -3.90 21.01 -5.83
N LEU A 166 -4.95 21.82 -5.87
CA LEU A 166 -6.27 21.42 -6.37
C LEU A 166 -6.40 21.75 -7.86
N ASN A 167 -5.54 21.14 -8.68
CA ASN A 167 -5.54 21.29 -10.14
C ASN A 167 -5.18 19.98 -10.84
N GLU A 168 -5.41 19.94 -12.16
CA GLU A 168 -5.18 18.76 -13.01
C GLU A 168 -3.75 18.24 -12.94
N GLU A 169 -2.77 19.12 -13.07
CA GLU A 169 -1.36 18.75 -13.00
C GLU A 169 -1.03 18.03 -11.70
N SER A 170 -1.55 18.54 -10.57
CA SER A 170 -1.28 18.00 -9.25
C SER A 170 -1.90 16.61 -9.06
N TYR A 171 -3.17 16.41 -9.42
CA TYR A 171 -3.78 15.08 -9.24
C TYR A 171 -3.22 14.05 -10.23
N MET A 172 -2.88 14.46 -11.46
CA MET A 172 -2.24 13.58 -12.43
C MET A 172 -0.87 13.11 -11.93
N LYS A 173 -0.09 14.04 -11.36
CA LYS A 173 1.18 13.68 -10.72
C LYS A 173 0.98 12.70 -9.55
N GLN A 174 -0.06 12.87 -8.74
CA GLN A 174 -0.35 11.92 -7.65
C GLN A 174 -0.75 10.53 -8.17
N ILE A 175 -1.45 10.44 -9.30
CA ILE A 175 -1.70 9.16 -9.98
C ILE A 175 -0.40 8.52 -10.43
N GLU A 176 0.51 9.28 -11.04
CA GLU A 176 1.82 8.76 -11.46
C GLU A 176 2.65 8.27 -10.28
N ASP A 177 2.71 9.05 -9.20
CA ASP A 177 3.43 8.69 -7.98
C ASP A 177 2.83 7.42 -7.37
N PHE A 178 1.49 7.31 -7.29
CA PHE A 178 0.79 6.10 -6.86
C PHE A 178 1.20 4.88 -7.70
N LYS A 179 1.13 4.99 -9.03
CA LYS A 179 1.49 3.92 -9.96
C LYS A 179 2.95 3.47 -9.78
N LYS A 180 3.87 4.42 -9.61
CA LYS A 180 5.30 4.13 -9.36
C LYS A 180 5.53 3.46 -8.03
N ILE A 181 4.85 3.88 -6.95
CA ILE A 181 4.95 3.23 -5.64
C ILE A 181 4.53 1.77 -5.74
N ILE A 182 3.34 1.51 -6.25
CA ILE A 182 2.79 0.15 -6.39
C ILE A 182 3.65 -0.72 -7.32
N SER A 183 4.07 -0.19 -8.47
CA SER A 183 4.93 -0.91 -9.42
C SER A 183 6.26 -1.33 -8.78
N ASN A 184 6.89 -0.43 -8.02
CA ASN A 184 8.13 -0.78 -7.34
C ASN A 184 7.89 -1.76 -6.17
N ILE A 185 6.80 -1.65 -5.41
CA ILE A 185 6.46 -2.65 -4.38
C ILE A 185 6.30 -4.04 -5.02
N ASN A 186 5.55 -4.14 -6.12
CA ASN A 186 5.40 -5.40 -6.86
C ASN A 186 6.75 -5.93 -7.37
N PHE A 187 7.63 -5.07 -7.88
CA PHE A 187 8.98 -5.48 -8.29
C PHE A 187 9.76 -6.22 -7.18
N PHE A 188 9.61 -5.78 -5.92
CA PHE A 188 10.26 -6.43 -4.77
C PHE A 188 9.54 -7.71 -4.36
N ILE A 189 8.20 -7.71 -4.35
CA ILE A 189 7.40 -8.90 -4.05
C ILE A 189 7.73 -10.03 -5.04
N ASP A 190 7.83 -9.74 -6.33
CA ASP A 190 8.13 -10.72 -7.37
C ASP A 190 9.52 -11.36 -7.24
N ARG A 191 10.42 -10.73 -6.45
CA ARG A 191 11.79 -11.17 -6.20
C ARG A 191 11.99 -11.67 -4.78
N LEU A 192 10.94 -11.73 -3.99
CA LEU A 192 11.04 -12.07 -2.60
C LEU A 192 11.34 -13.55 -2.41
N GLU A 193 12.34 -13.86 -1.59
CA GLU A 193 12.65 -15.23 -1.20
C GLU A 193 11.69 -15.68 -0.11
N THR A 194 10.78 -16.59 -0.43
CA THR A 194 9.72 -17.01 0.49
C THR A 194 9.29 -18.45 0.34
N THR A 195 8.81 -19.02 1.44
CA THR A 195 8.15 -20.33 1.53
C THR A 195 6.65 -20.26 1.23
N VAL A 196 6.07 -19.06 1.14
CA VAL A 196 4.65 -18.88 0.81
C VAL A 196 4.42 -19.22 -0.66
N ARG A 197 3.31 -19.92 -0.93
CA ARG A 197 2.96 -20.31 -2.29
C ARG A 197 2.72 -19.07 -3.18
N LYS A 198 3.20 -19.16 -4.42
CA LYS A 198 3.16 -18.07 -5.40
C LYS A 198 1.73 -17.61 -5.73
N ASP A 199 0.79 -18.54 -5.82
CA ASP A 199 -0.63 -18.26 -6.07
C ASP A 199 -1.26 -17.36 -5.00
N THR A 200 -0.89 -17.56 -3.73
CA THR A 200 -1.34 -16.73 -2.61
C THR A 200 -0.81 -15.29 -2.73
N ILE A 201 0.45 -15.13 -3.14
CA ILE A 201 1.08 -13.82 -3.30
C ILE A 201 0.44 -13.07 -4.47
N GLU A 202 0.28 -13.74 -5.62
CA GLU A 202 -0.37 -13.18 -6.81
C GLU A 202 -1.82 -12.76 -6.50
N MET A 203 -2.56 -13.56 -5.71
CA MET A 203 -3.90 -13.19 -5.25
C MET A 203 -3.88 -11.89 -4.41
N PHE A 204 -2.95 -11.75 -3.47
CA PHE A 204 -2.87 -10.52 -2.66
C PHE A 204 -2.45 -9.30 -3.49
N GLN A 205 -1.54 -9.47 -4.45
CA GLN A 205 -1.17 -8.41 -5.39
C GLN A 205 -2.38 -7.97 -6.21
N GLU A 206 -3.16 -8.92 -6.73
CA GLU A 206 -4.34 -8.61 -7.56
C GLU A 206 -5.43 -7.88 -6.77
N ILE A 207 -5.68 -8.27 -5.52
CA ILE A 207 -6.71 -7.61 -4.70
C ILE A 207 -6.25 -6.21 -4.27
N TYR A 208 -5.05 -6.09 -3.72
CA TYR A 208 -4.63 -4.91 -2.96
C TYR A 208 -3.67 -3.97 -3.71
N LEU A 209 -2.92 -4.49 -4.67
CA LEU A 209 -1.87 -3.76 -5.39
C LEU A 209 -2.15 -3.64 -6.90
N ASN A 210 -3.36 -3.95 -7.35
CA ASN A 210 -3.77 -3.81 -8.75
C ASN A 210 -4.06 -2.35 -9.13
N LEU A 211 -3.50 -1.92 -10.27
CA LEU A 211 -3.55 -0.55 -10.81
C LEU A 211 -4.68 -0.31 -11.83
N ALA A 212 -5.41 -1.34 -12.26
CA ALA A 212 -6.35 -1.27 -13.38
C ALA A 212 -7.46 -0.22 -13.20
N PHE A 213 -7.82 0.09 -11.95
CA PHE A 213 -8.83 1.12 -11.64
C PHE A 213 -8.39 2.55 -12.05
N LEU A 214 -7.08 2.77 -12.27
CA LEU A 214 -6.51 4.04 -12.71
C LEU A 214 -6.24 4.10 -14.22
N ASP A 215 -6.44 3.01 -14.95
CA ASP A 215 -6.17 2.92 -16.41
C ASP A 215 -7.44 3.15 -17.25
N ILE A 216 -8.44 3.79 -16.66
CA ILE A 216 -9.67 4.14 -17.35
C ILE A 216 -9.35 5.25 -18.34
N LYS A 217 -9.41 4.91 -19.64
CA LYS A 217 -9.33 5.89 -20.71
C LYS A 217 -10.48 6.88 -20.54
N SER A 218 -10.16 8.10 -20.14
CA SER A 218 -11.04 9.25 -20.33
C SER A 218 -11.38 9.29 -21.83
N LYS A 219 -12.67 9.24 -22.16
CA LYS A 219 -13.13 9.59 -23.51
C LYS A 219 -12.90 11.10 -23.64
N ARG A 220 -11.69 11.48 -24.03
CA ARG A 220 -11.39 12.84 -24.50
C ARG A 220 -11.77 12.94 -25.97
#